data_AF-A0AAE1SEE1-F1
#
_entry.id   AF-A0AAE1SEE1-F1
#
_cell.length_a   1.000
_cell.length_b   1.000
_cell.length_c   1.000
_cell.angle_alpha   90.00
_cell.angle_beta   90.00
_cell.angle_gamma   90.00
#
_symmetry.space_group_name_H-M   'P 1'
#
loop_
_entity.id
_entity.type
_entity.pdbx_description
1 polymer ?
#
loop_
_entity_poly.entity_id
_entity_poly.type
_entity_poly.pdbx_seq_one_letter_code
_entity_poly.pdbx_strand_id
1 'polypeptide(L)'
;MFAGYWLATIGGPDKSNGRGKRSPSTHDGCSTKLQLAILFLAVSNIPLAFYMSMVHQRGTEDVMNYLSEEAYRRKVKSILFFTPCHATPYYSTLHRNLPMRFLDCTPSEEKRALDESDRFLVDPAGFATEFAKNWSTPSHIVLFDSQEKLL
;
A
#
# COMPACT_ATOMS: atom_id res chain seq x y z
N MET A 1 19.93 -6.38 2.23
CA MET A 1 20.51 -7.58 1.58
C MET A 1 21.36 -8.48 2.50
N PHE A 2 21.54 -8.18 3.79
CA PHE A 2 22.44 -8.94 4.67
C PHE A 2 21.79 -10.09 5.47
N ALA A 3 20.45 -10.12 5.58
CA ALA A 3 19.75 -11.12 6.38
C ALA A 3 19.77 -12.53 5.76
N GLY A 4 19.71 -12.64 4.42
CA GLY A 4 19.67 -13.92 3.71
C GLY A 4 20.95 -14.74 3.85
N TYR A 5 22.12 -14.07 3.87
CA TYR A 5 23.41 -14.72 4.05
C TYR A 5 23.57 -15.33 5.46
N TRP A 6 23.16 -14.59 6.50
CA TRP A 6 23.18 -15.08 7.88
C TRP A 6 22.23 -16.25 8.13
N LEU A 7 21.05 -16.26 7.49
CA LEU A 7 20.13 -17.39 7.59
C LEU A 7 20.67 -18.66 6.92
N ALA A 8 21.40 -18.50 5.81
CA ALA A 8 22.04 -19.63 5.11
C ALA A 8 23.18 -20.27 5.91
N THR A 9 23.93 -19.49 6.71
CA THR A 9 25.04 -20.00 7.52
C THR A 9 24.58 -20.71 8.80
N ILE A 10 23.39 -20.40 9.33
CA ILE A 10 22.82 -21.05 10.53
C ILE A 10 22.42 -22.52 10.27
N GLY A 11 22.13 -22.88 9.02
CA GLY A 11 21.77 -24.24 8.62
C GLY A 11 22.95 -25.16 8.26
N GLY A 12 24.18 -24.64 8.22
CA GLY A 12 25.36 -25.42 7.84
C GLY A 12 25.82 -26.37 8.96
N PRO A 13 26.21 -27.63 8.65
CA PRO A 13 26.75 -28.54 9.65
C PRO A 13 28.07 -27.98 10.22
N ASP A 14 28.15 -27.92 11.54
CA ASP A 14 29.34 -27.53 12.28
C ASP A 14 30.48 -28.51 11.95
N LYS A 15 31.56 -28.03 11.31
CA LYS A 15 32.72 -28.88 10.97
C LYS A 15 33.55 -29.15 12.23
N SER A 16 33.07 -30.01 13.11
CA SER A 16 33.91 -30.62 14.14
C SER A 16 34.71 -31.79 13.56
N ASN A 17 36.02 -31.66 13.63
CA ASN A 17 37.05 -32.60 13.21
C ASN A 17 36.86 -34.02 13.79
N GLY A 18 36.72 -35.06 12.95
CA GLY A 18 36.67 -36.45 13.41
C GLY A 18 36.44 -37.49 12.29
N ARG A 19 37.42 -38.38 12.09
CA ARG A 19 37.39 -39.53 11.16
C ARG A 19 36.30 -40.55 11.54
N GLY A 20 35.55 -41.09 10.58
CA GLY A 20 34.72 -42.31 10.78
C GLY A 20 33.71 -42.60 9.66
N LYS A 21 33.51 -43.88 9.32
CA LYS A 21 32.78 -44.44 8.15
C LYS A 21 31.23 -44.54 8.32
N ARG A 22 30.52 -44.46 7.17
CA ARG A 22 29.22 -45.06 6.75
C ARG A 22 27.88 -44.58 7.38
N SER A 23 26.96 -44.10 6.52
CA SER A 23 25.71 -44.76 6.03
C SER A 23 24.59 -43.73 5.78
N PRO A 24 23.72 -43.89 4.77
CA PRO A 24 22.70 -42.89 4.41
C PRO A 24 21.40 -43.15 5.18
N SER A 25 20.88 -42.15 5.90
CA SER A 25 19.53 -42.20 6.46
C SER A 25 18.86 -40.83 6.43
N THR A 26 17.90 -40.74 5.51
CA THR A 26 16.69 -39.95 5.48
C THR A 26 16.26 -39.34 6.82
N HIS A 27 16.40 -38.02 6.94
CA HIS A 27 15.31 -37.10 7.30
C HIS A 27 15.81 -35.67 7.06
N ASP A 28 15.36 -35.03 5.98
CA ASP A 28 15.51 -33.58 5.78
C ASP A 28 14.60 -32.85 6.79
N GLY A 29 14.98 -32.91 8.07
CA GLY A 29 14.40 -32.10 9.12
C GLY A 29 15.02 -30.72 9.05
N CYS A 30 14.23 -29.72 8.68
CA CYS A 30 14.61 -28.32 8.78
C CYS A 30 15.23 -28.07 10.18
N SER A 31 16.50 -27.67 10.22
CA SER A 31 17.25 -27.45 11.46
C SER A 31 16.42 -26.64 12.45
N THR A 32 16.27 -27.12 13.70
CA THR A 32 15.44 -26.46 14.72
C THR A 32 15.82 -24.99 14.94
N LYS A 33 17.10 -24.64 14.73
CA LYS A 33 17.58 -23.25 14.74
C LYS A 33 16.99 -22.41 13.60
N LEU A 34 16.90 -22.98 12.41
CA LEU A 34 16.27 -22.33 11.26
C LEU A 34 14.76 -22.17 11.48
N GLN A 35 14.09 -23.18 12.03
CA GLN A 35 12.68 -23.09 12.38
C GLN A 35 12.41 -21.99 13.44
N LEU A 36 13.25 -21.89 14.47
CA LEU A 36 13.15 -20.83 15.48
C LEU A 36 13.41 -19.44 14.88
N ALA A 37 14.37 -19.31 13.96
CA ALA A 37 14.64 -18.05 13.26
C ALA A 37 13.46 -17.63 12.37
N ILE A 38 12.86 -18.56 11.62
CA ILE A 38 11.67 -18.30 10.81
C ILE A 38 10.50 -17.90 11.71
N LEU A 39 10.28 -18.61 12.82
CA LEU A 39 9.23 -18.29 13.78
C LEU A 39 9.40 -16.88 14.36
N PHE A 40 10.63 -16.52 14.76
CA PHE A 40 10.94 -15.18 15.27
C PHE A 40 10.65 -14.08 14.23
N LEU A 41 11.06 -14.29 12.98
CA LEU A 41 10.76 -13.35 11.88
C LEU A 41 9.25 -13.25 11.62
N ALA A 42 8.55 -14.39 11.61
CA ALA A 42 7.11 -14.43 11.40
C ALA A 42 6.37 -13.68 12.51
N VAL A 43 6.68 -13.97 13.78
CA VAL A 43 6.05 -13.34 14.94
C VAL A 43 6.31 -11.85 15.01
N SER A 44 7.48 -11.37 14.58
CA SER A 44 7.78 -9.93 14.57
C SER A 44 7.18 -9.18 13.38
N ASN A 45 7.09 -9.80 12.20
CA ASN A 45 6.66 -9.10 10.98
C ASN A 45 5.17 -9.28 10.64
N ILE A 46 4.57 -10.44 10.92
CA ILE A 46 3.16 -10.70 10.59
C ILE A 46 2.20 -9.74 11.29
N PRO A 47 2.33 -9.44 12.61
CA PRO A 47 1.44 -8.50 13.27
C PRO A 47 1.50 -7.09 12.67
N LEU A 48 2.71 -6.63 12.33
CA LEU A 48 2.91 -5.34 11.69
C LEU A 48 2.32 -5.33 10.27
N ALA A 49 2.56 -6.38 9.48
CA ALA A 49 1.98 -6.52 8.14
C ALA A 49 0.45 -6.50 8.21
N PHE A 50 -0.14 -7.25 9.14
CA PHE A 50 -1.58 -7.28 9.35
C PHE A 50 -2.13 -5.90 9.72
N TYR A 51 -1.48 -5.18 10.64
CA TYR A 51 -1.88 -3.81 10.99
C TYR A 51 -1.82 -2.87 9.79
N MET A 52 -0.72 -2.89 9.03
CA MET A 52 -0.55 -2.02 7.87
C MET A 52 -1.58 -2.32 6.78
N SER A 53 -1.89 -3.60 6.52
CA SER A 53 -2.89 -4.00 5.52
C SER A 53 -4.32 -3.74 5.97
N MET A 54 -4.66 -4.02 7.23
CA MET A 54 -6.06 -4.00 7.70
C MET A 54 -6.49 -2.66 8.29
N VAL A 55 -5.54 -1.83 8.73
CA VAL A 55 -5.83 -0.54 9.37
C VAL A 55 -5.32 0.60 8.50
N HIS A 56 -4.02 0.59 8.15
CA HIS A 56 -3.41 1.74 7.48
C HIS A 56 -3.82 1.87 6.01
N GLN A 57 -3.92 0.76 5.28
CA GLN A 57 -4.21 0.76 3.83
C GLN A 57 -5.68 0.46 3.49
N ARG A 58 -6.52 0.18 4.48
CA ARG A 58 -7.89 -0.30 4.26
C ARG A 58 -8.85 0.74 3.70
N GLY A 59 -8.66 2.02 4.05
CA GLY A 59 -9.64 3.07 3.72
C GLY A 59 -9.85 3.27 2.22
N THR A 60 -8.77 3.27 1.42
CA THR A 60 -8.86 3.47 -0.04
C THR A 60 -9.53 2.28 -0.72
N GLU A 61 -9.27 1.06 -0.24
CA GLU A 61 -9.90 -0.17 -0.72
C GLU A 61 -11.40 -0.20 -0.40
N ASP A 62 -11.79 0.12 0.83
CA ASP A 62 -13.20 0.13 1.25
C ASP A 62 -14.02 1.19 0.46
N VAL A 63 -13.47 2.39 0.23
CA VAL A 63 -14.12 3.42 -0.59
C VAL A 63 -14.28 2.96 -2.05
N MET A 64 -13.25 2.35 -2.64
CA MET A 64 -13.34 1.88 -4.03
C MET A 64 -14.30 0.71 -4.19
N ASN A 65 -14.38 -0.18 -3.20
CA ASN A 65 -15.40 -1.25 -3.16
C ASN A 65 -16.82 -0.68 -3.08
N TYR A 66 -17.05 0.32 -2.22
CA TYR A 66 -18.33 1.04 -2.16
C TYR A 66 -18.69 1.70 -3.51
N LEU A 67 -17.74 2.42 -4.11
CA LEU A 67 -17.95 3.07 -5.40
C LEU A 67 -18.21 2.06 -6.52
N SER A 68 -17.57 0.89 -6.49
CA SER A 68 -17.79 -0.20 -7.44
C SER A 68 -19.24 -0.70 -7.36
N GLU A 69 -19.76 -0.91 -6.16
CA GLU A 69 -21.16 -1.32 -5.96
C GLU A 69 -22.16 -0.24 -6.40
N GLU A 70 -21.91 1.03 -6.06
CA GLU A 70 -22.82 2.11 -6.45
C GLU A 70 -22.74 2.44 -7.95
N ALA A 71 -21.57 2.23 -8.58
CA ALA A 71 -21.41 2.25 -10.03
C ALA A 71 -22.15 1.06 -10.69
N TYR A 72 -22.14 -0.12 -10.07
CA TYR A 72 -22.95 -1.26 -10.51
C TYR A 72 -24.44 -0.90 -10.54
N ARG A 73 -24.92 -0.21 -9.50
CA ARG A 73 -26.30 0.28 -9.35
C ARG A 73 -26.61 1.55 -10.16
N ARG A 74 -25.67 2.04 -10.98
CA ARG A 74 -25.79 3.25 -11.84
C ARG A 74 -26.10 4.54 -11.08
N LYS A 75 -25.72 4.63 -9.81
CA LYS A 75 -25.89 5.85 -8.99
C LYS A 75 -24.69 6.79 -9.09
N VAL A 76 -23.52 6.25 -9.41
CA VAL A 76 -22.31 7.03 -9.67
C VAL A 76 -22.24 7.38 -11.16
N LYS A 77 -22.03 8.67 -11.47
CA LYS A 77 -21.87 9.18 -12.85
C LYS A 77 -20.46 9.70 -13.13
N SER A 78 -19.85 10.32 -12.13
CA SER A 78 -18.49 10.88 -12.19
C SER A 78 -17.89 10.96 -10.78
N ILE A 79 -16.60 10.68 -10.66
CA ILE A 79 -15.90 10.67 -9.37
C ILE A 79 -14.71 11.62 -9.43
N LEU A 80 -14.57 12.46 -8.41
CA LEU A 80 -13.39 13.29 -8.22
C LEU A 80 -12.67 12.88 -6.94
N PHE A 81 -11.36 12.68 -7.05
CA PHE A 81 -10.49 12.34 -5.93
C PHE A 81 -9.66 13.55 -5.52
N PHE A 82 -9.98 14.12 -4.35
CA PHE A 82 -9.16 15.10 -3.64
C PHE A 82 -8.27 14.36 -2.63
N THR A 83 -7.40 13.53 -3.18
CA THR A 83 -6.43 12.70 -2.46
C THR A 83 -5.09 12.80 -3.19
N PRO A 84 -3.97 12.37 -2.59
CA PRO A 84 -2.71 12.21 -3.31
C PRO A 84 -2.90 11.40 -4.60
N CYS A 85 -2.09 11.70 -5.62
CA CYS A 85 -2.20 11.01 -6.89
C CYS A 85 -1.94 9.50 -6.72
N HIS A 86 -2.69 8.67 -7.46
CA HIS A 86 -2.61 7.21 -7.39
C HIS A 86 -2.83 6.57 -6.00
N ALA A 87 -3.51 7.27 -5.08
CA ALA A 87 -3.81 6.73 -3.76
C ALA A 87 -4.86 5.60 -3.77
N THR A 88 -5.68 5.48 -4.82
CA THR A 88 -6.76 4.49 -4.93
C THR A 88 -6.56 3.55 -6.12
N PRO A 89 -7.04 2.28 -6.05
CA PRO A 89 -6.91 1.30 -7.14
C PRO A 89 -7.76 1.59 -8.39
N TYR A 90 -8.44 2.74 -8.47
CA TYR A 90 -9.07 3.28 -9.69
C TYR A 90 -9.90 2.26 -10.48
N TYR A 91 -9.71 2.15 -11.81
CA TYR A 91 -10.45 1.23 -12.66
C TYR A 91 -10.22 -0.26 -12.34
N SER A 92 -9.14 -0.61 -11.63
CA SER A 92 -8.87 -2.02 -11.30
C SER A 92 -9.89 -2.60 -10.32
N THR A 93 -10.49 -1.76 -9.46
CA THR A 93 -11.58 -2.17 -8.54
C THR A 93 -12.95 -1.74 -9.05
N LEU A 94 -13.06 -0.60 -9.75
CA LEU A 94 -14.34 -0.08 -10.21
C LEU A 94 -14.96 -0.90 -11.37
N HIS A 95 -14.13 -1.44 -12.27
CA HIS A 95 -14.55 -2.24 -13.43
C HIS A 95 -15.66 -1.61 -14.31
N ARG A 96 -15.74 -0.28 -14.36
CA ARG A 96 -16.74 0.46 -15.15
C ARG A 96 -16.10 1.67 -15.80
N ASN A 97 -16.50 1.95 -17.04
CA ASN A 97 -16.05 3.13 -17.76
C ASN A 97 -16.90 4.35 -17.34
N LEU A 98 -16.45 5.06 -16.30
CA LEU A 98 -17.07 6.28 -15.79
C LEU A 98 -16.00 7.37 -15.70
N PRO A 99 -16.31 8.63 -16.03
CA PRO A 99 -15.35 9.72 -15.91
C PRO A 99 -14.90 9.85 -14.46
N MET A 100 -13.61 9.63 -14.24
CA MET A 100 -12.95 9.81 -12.97
C MET A 100 -11.77 10.76 -13.16
N ARG A 101 -11.47 11.56 -12.13
CA ARG A 101 -10.31 12.47 -12.12
C ARG A 101 -9.64 12.45 -10.76
N PHE A 102 -8.33 12.30 -10.75
CA PHE A 102 -7.47 12.53 -9.59
C PHE A 102 -6.57 13.75 -9.83
N LEU A 103 -5.92 14.24 -8.78
CA LEU A 103 -4.99 15.38 -8.86
C LEU A 103 -3.74 15.03 -9.66
N ASP A 104 -3.33 15.90 -10.57
CA ASP A 104 -2.13 15.68 -11.38
C ASP A 104 -0.85 15.76 -10.51
N CYS A 105 0.04 14.80 -10.72
CA CYS A 105 1.38 14.78 -10.13
C CYS A 105 2.47 14.61 -11.19
N THR A 106 2.17 15.01 -12.42
CA THR A 106 3.16 15.11 -13.48
C THR A 106 4.22 16.13 -13.05
N PRO A 107 5.51 15.76 -13.03
CA PRO A 107 6.57 16.68 -12.64
C PRO A 107 6.65 17.83 -13.64
N SER A 108 6.77 19.06 -13.13
CA SER A 108 6.97 20.24 -13.97
C SER A 108 8.42 20.36 -14.42
N GLU A 109 8.64 20.84 -15.65
CA GLU A 109 9.95 21.20 -16.20
C GLU A 109 10.57 22.40 -15.45
N GLU A 110 9.75 23.23 -14.82
CA GLU A 110 10.20 24.36 -14.03
C GLU A 110 10.71 23.90 -12.66
N LYS A 111 11.99 24.17 -12.38
CA LYS A 111 12.60 23.85 -11.08
C LYS A 111 11.80 24.53 -9.96
N ARG A 112 11.16 23.73 -9.10
CA ARG A 112 10.37 24.09 -7.90
C ARG A 112 8.90 24.43 -8.11
N ALA A 113 8.33 24.20 -9.30
CA ALA A 113 6.87 24.27 -9.43
C ALA A 113 6.21 23.09 -8.71
N LEU A 114 5.26 23.37 -7.81
CA LEU A 114 4.45 22.35 -7.13
C LEU A 114 3.41 21.82 -8.11
N ASP A 115 3.21 20.51 -8.12
CA ASP A 115 2.14 19.87 -8.90
C ASP A 115 0.74 20.13 -8.30
N GLU A 116 -0.32 19.71 -8.99
CA GLU A 116 -1.69 19.93 -8.50
C GLU A 116 -1.92 19.25 -7.14
N SER A 117 -1.36 18.06 -6.95
CA SER A 117 -1.50 17.29 -5.71
C SER A 117 -0.78 17.94 -4.53
N ASP A 118 0.43 18.45 -4.75
CA ASP A 118 1.22 19.19 -3.76
C ASP A 118 0.51 20.50 -3.38
N ARG A 119 -0.02 21.23 -4.35
CA ARG A 119 -0.77 22.48 -4.11
C ARG A 119 -2.01 22.24 -3.26
N PHE A 120 -2.72 21.14 -3.51
CA PHE A 120 -3.87 20.73 -2.71
C PHE A 120 -3.47 20.40 -1.26
N LEU A 121 -2.33 19.76 -1.04
CA LEU A 121 -1.85 19.46 0.33
C LEU A 121 -1.46 20.70 1.12
N VAL A 122 -0.95 21.75 0.46
CA VAL A 122 -0.56 23.02 1.09
C VAL A 122 -1.78 23.85 1.49
N ASP A 123 -2.77 24.00 0.60
CA ASP A 123 -4.00 24.74 0.86
C ASP A 123 -5.21 24.03 0.23
N PRO A 124 -5.81 23.06 0.94
CA PRO A 124 -6.92 22.25 0.41
C PRO A 124 -8.15 23.10 0.07
N ALA A 125 -8.45 24.10 0.91
CA ALA A 125 -9.64 24.93 0.77
C ALA A 125 -9.49 25.93 -0.37
N GLY A 126 -8.35 26.62 -0.46
CA GLY A 126 -8.04 27.51 -1.56
C GLY A 126 -7.95 26.77 -2.90
N PHE A 127 -7.28 25.61 -2.92
CA PHE A 127 -7.22 24.75 -4.10
C PHE A 127 -8.61 24.31 -4.56
N ALA A 128 -9.45 23.80 -3.66
CA ALA A 128 -10.80 23.35 -4.00
C ALA A 128 -11.67 24.51 -4.55
N THR A 129 -11.53 25.71 -3.99
CA THR A 129 -12.26 26.90 -4.44
C THR A 129 -11.81 27.37 -5.82
N GLU A 130 -10.50 27.39 -6.07
CA GLU A 130 -9.91 27.67 -7.39
C GLU A 130 -10.36 26.64 -8.43
N PHE A 131 -10.27 25.36 -8.07
CA PHE A 131 -10.66 24.24 -8.92
C PHE A 131 -12.15 24.29 -9.27
N ALA A 132 -12.99 24.69 -8.31
CA ALA A 132 -14.43 24.74 -8.47
C ALA A 132 -14.92 25.81 -9.47
N LYS A 133 -14.09 26.80 -9.83
CA LYS A 133 -14.47 27.85 -10.79
C LYS A 133 -14.67 27.29 -12.21
N ASN A 134 -13.91 26.26 -12.59
CA ASN A 134 -13.85 25.76 -13.97
C ASN A 134 -14.23 24.27 -14.12
N TRP A 135 -14.60 23.58 -13.03
CA TRP A 135 -14.94 22.16 -13.09
C TRP A 135 -16.37 21.88 -13.56
N SER A 136 -16.60 20.66 -14.05
CA SER A 136 -17.95 20.10 -14.12
C SER A 136 -18.27 19.43 -12.79
N THR A 137 -19.47 19.65 -12.26
CA THR A 137 -19.86 19.14 -10.93
C THR A 137 -19.80 17.61 -10.90
N PRO A 138 -18.92 17.00 -10.08
CA PRO A 138 -18.84 15.55 -9.98
C PRO A 138 -20.04 14.98 -9.21
N SER A 139 -20.41 13.73 -9.48
CA SER A 139 -21.47 13.07 -8.70
C SER A 139 -21.03 12.68 -7.29
N HIS A 140 -19.74 12.34 -7.14
CA HIS A 140 -19.14 11.92 -5.88
C HIS A 140 -17.76 12.58 -5.75
N ILE A 141 -17.45 13.03 -4.54
CA ILE A 141 -16.14 13.57 -4.19
C ILE A 141 -15.57 12.68 -3.10
N VAL A 142 -14.33 12.22 -3.29
CA VAL A 142 -13.59 11.41 -2.33
C VAL A 142 -12.49 12.28 -1.73
N LEU A 143 -12.46 12.35 -0.40
CA LEU A 143 -11.49 13.10 0.39
C LEU A 143 -11.01 12.21 1.54
N PHE A 144 -9.78 12.40 2.00
CA PHE A 144 -9.33 11.83 3.26
C PHE A 144 -9.79 12.68 4.43
N ASP A 145 -10.12 11.99 5.53
CA ASP A 145 -10.45 12.65 6.78
C ASP A 145 -9.20 13.30 7.40
N SER A 146 -9.40 14.37 8.17
CA SER A 146 -8.31 15.05 8.87
C SER A 146 -7.69 14.13 9.90
N GLN A 147 -6.38 13.91 9.82
CA GLN A 147 -5.66 13.14 10.84
C GLN A 147 -5.48 13.92 12.15
N GLU A 148 -5.53 15.25 12.11
CA GLU A 148 -5.49 16.10 13.29
C GLU A 148 -6.88 16.19 13.92
N LYS A 149 -7.05 15.54 15.08
CA LYS A 149 -8.17 15.87 15.96
C LYS A 149 -7.86 17.22 16.60
N LEU A 150 -8.75 18.20 16.42
CA LEU A 150 -8.75 19.41 17.25
C LEU A 150 -8.82 18.98 18.72
N LEU A 151 -7.69 19.11 19.42
CA LEU A 151 -7.57 18.92 20.86
C LEU A 151 -8.04 20.18 21.59
#